data_AF-A0AAU5HCH6-F1
#
_entry.id   AF-A0AAU5HCH6-F1
#
_cell.length_a   1.000
_cell.length_b   1.000
_cell.length_c   1.000
_cell.angle_alpha   90.00
_cell.angle_beta   90.00
_cell.angle_gamma   90.00
#
_symmetry.space_group_name_H-M   'P 1'
#
loop_
_entity.id
_entity.type
_entity.pdbx_description
1 polymer ?
#
loop_
_entity_poly.entity_id
_entity_poly.type
_entity_poly.pdbx_seq_one_letter_code
_entity_poly.pdbx_strand_id
1 'polypeptide(L)'
;MNDEITATVGRHLYSFDGRVLEVFGGHTVRFHVRHMHIRAKELDRKGKRATVDVCHGRPGAAGARHIWTYSVAKDGDLSGLFRLLDTVAAAIDSAAGQ
;
A
#
# COMPACT_ATOMS: atom_id res chain seq x y z
N MET A 1 1.18 -3.98 -21.08
CA MET A 1 2.34 -3.30 -20.47
C MET A 1 2.17 -3.50 -18.97
N ASN A 2 2.71 -4.62 -18.45
CA ASN A 2 2.65 -5.00 -17.03
C ASN A 2 3.98 -4.54 -16.41
N ASP A 3 4.14 -3.24 -16.25
CA ASP A 3 5.29 -2.72 -15.52
C ASP A 3 5.03 -2.97 -14.04
N GLU A 4 5.75 -3.95 -13.47
CA GLU A 4 5.77 -4.17 -12.05
C GLU A 4 6.36 -2.91 -11.38
N ILE A 5 5.59 -2.31 -10.46
CA ILE A 5 6.00 -1.12 -9.73
C ILE A 5 6.46 -1.54 -8.35
N THR A 6 7.70 -1.19 -8.02
CA THR A 6 8.27 -1.49 -6.71
C THR A 6 8.61 -0.23 -5.93
N ALA A 7 8.43 -0.26 -4.61
CA ALA A 7 8.90 0.78 -3.70
C ALA A 7 9.53 0.16 -2.45
N THR A 8 10.65 0.68 -1.99
CA THR A 8 11.28 0.25 -0.73
C THR A 8 11.18 1.34 0.32
N VAL A 9 10.72 0.99 1.52
CA VAL A 9 10.65 1.90 2.67
C VAL A 9 11.15 1.20 3.92
N GLY A 10 12.23 1.72 4.48
CA GLY A 10 12.92 1.08 5.61
C GLY A 10 13.32 -0.36 5.25
N ARG A 11 12.70 -1.34 5.92
CA ARG A 11 12.94 -2.78 5.68
C ARG A 11 11.87 -3.44 4.80
N HIS A 12 10.88 -2.70 4.34
CA HIS A 12 9.77 -3.25 3.56
C HIS A 12 9.95 -2.95 2.07
N LEU A 13 9.82 -3.98 1.23
CA LEU A 13 9.70 -3.87 -0.21
C LEU A 13 8.24 -4.09 -0.60
N TYR A 14 7.67 -3.13 -1.30
CA TYR A 14 6.37 -3.21 -1.93
C TYR A 14 6.57 -3.57 -3.40
N SER A 15 5.82 -4.54 -3.89
CA SER A 15 5.72 -4.86 -5.32
C SER A 15 4.26 -4.86 -5.75
N PHE A 16 3.99 -4.29 -6.92
CA PHE A 16 2.64 -4.24 -7.49
C PHE A 16 2.66 -4.59 -8.98
N ASP A 17 1.94 -5.64 -9.37
CA ASP A 17 1.87 -6.13 -10.76
C ASP A 17 0.65 -5.62 -11.55
N GLY A 18 -0.14 -4.71 -10.97
CA GLY A 18 -1.41 -4.25 -11.54
C GLY A 18 -2.65 -4.96 -10.98
N ARG A 19 -2.49 -6.08 -10.26
CA ARG A 19 -3.60 -6.86 -9.67
C ARG A 19 -3.35 -7.26 -8.22
N VAL A 20 -2.09 -7.48 -7.86
CA VAL A 20 -1.67 -7.94 -6.55
C VAL A 20 -0.62 -7.00 -6.00
N LEU A 21 -0.85 -6.52 -4.79
CA LEU A 21 0.14 -5.83 -3.98
C LEU A 21 0.81 -6.85 -3.06
N GLU A 22 2.12 -7.00 -3.16
CA GLU A 22 2.94 -7.81 -2.26
C GLU A 22 3.79 -6.90 -1.38
N VAL A 23 3.83 -7.19 -0.08
CA VAL A 23 4.72 -6.50 0.86
C VAL A 23 5.66 -7.51 1.48
N PHE A 24 6.94 -7.35 1.19
CA PHE A 24 8.04 -8.14 1.72
C PHE A 24 8.70 -7.39 2.88
N GLY A 25 9.06 -8.10 3.94
CA GLY A 25 9.70 -7.52 5.12
C GLY A 25 10.10 -8.64 6.07
N GLY A 26 9.29 -8.88 7.10
CA GLY A 26 9.43 -10.05 7.99
C GLY A 26 8.63 -11.28 7.52
N HIS A 27 7.40 -11.07 7.08
CA HIS A 27 6.55 -12.08 6.47
C HIS A 27 5.94 -11.48 5.21
N THR A 28 5.94 -12.24 4.11
CA THR A 28 5.31 -11.81 2.87
C THR A 28 3.81 -11.82 3.02
N VAL A 29 3.18 -10.68 2.74
CA VAL A 29 1.72 -10.56 2.65
C VAL A 29 1.33 -10.14 1.25
N ARG A 30 0.23 -10.71 0.75
CA ARG A 30 -0.28 -10.51 -0.60
C ARG A 30 -1.72 -10.04 -0.55
N PHE A 31 -2.05 -9.04 -1.35
CA PHE A 31 -3.37 -8.45 -1.41
C PHE A 31 -3.83 -8.31 -2.85
N HIS A 32 -4.99 -8.89 -3.18
CA HIS A 32 -5.58 -8.76 -4.51
C HIS A 32 -6.50 -7.53 -4.57
N VAL A 33 -6.36 -6.68 -5.59
CA VAL A 33 -7.08 -5.39 -5.70
C VAL A 33 -8.61 -5.53 -5.62
N ARG A 34 -9.16 -6.63 -6.16
CA ARG A 34 -10.62 -6.96 -6.08
C ARG A 34 -11.18 -7.10 -4.66
N HIS A 35 -10.32 -7.33 -3.67
CA HIS A 35 -10.71 -7.62 -2.29
C HIS A 35 -9.93 -6.74 -1.30
N MET A 36 -9.35 -5.65 -1.78
CA MET A 36 -8.48 -4.78 -1.01
C MET A 36 -9.04 -3.38 -0.97
N HIS A 37 -8.93 -2.74 0.19
CA HIS A 37 -9.04 -1.30 0.33
C HIS A 37 -7.74 -0.78 0.93
N ILE A 38 -7.24 0.32 0.37
CA ILE A 38 -6.01 0.95 0.84
C ILE A 38 -6.28 2.36 1.32
N ARG A 39 -5.67 2.73 2.45
CA ARG A 39 -5.71 4.08 2.98
C ARG A 39 -4.31 4.48 3.43
N ALA A 40 -3.69 5.37 2.67
CA ALA A 40 -2.52 6.10 3.12
C ALA A 40 -2.98 7.36 3.87
N LYS A 41 -2.41 7.60 5.06
CA LYS A 41 -2.62 8.83 5.82
C LYS A 41 -1.29 9.43 6.20
N GLU A 42 -1.04 10.65 5.76
CA GLU A 42 0.02 11.48 6.33
C GLU A 42 -0.36 11.86 7.76
N LEU A 43 0.52 11.53 8.71
CA LEU A 43 0.32 11.79 10.13
C LEU A 43 0.84 13.17 10.55
N ASP A 44 1.65 13.84 9.73
CA ASP A 44 2.11 15.20 10.00
C ASP A 44 1.99 16.09 8.77
N ARG A 45 1.84 17.41 9.00
CA ARG A 45 1.73 18.44 7.95
C ARG A 45 2.98 18.55 7.05
N LYS A 46 4.06 17.85 7.37
CA LYS A 46 5.33 17.90 6.65
C LYS A 46 5.58 16.61 5.83
N GLY A 47 4.61 15.69 5.77
CA GLY A 47 4.75 14.39 5.09
C GLY A 47 5.83 13.49 5.70
N LYS A 48 6.31 13.78 6.91
CA LYS A 48 7.44 13.06 7.53
C LYS A 48 7.01 11.77 8.21
N ARG A 49 5.72 11.53 8.38
CA ARG A 49 5.16 10.31 8.96
C ARG A 49 3.94 9.91 8.17
N ALA A 50 3.86 8.62 7.86
CA ALA A 50 2.76 8.05 7.11
C ALA A 50 2.27 6.77 7.79
N THR A 51 0.97 6.54 7.75
CA THR A 51 0.36 5.25 8.06
C THR A 51 -0.25 4.68 6.81
N VAL A 52 0.13 3.45 6.46
CA VAL A 52 -0.47 2.68 5.39
C VAL A 52 -1.37 1.63 6.01
N ASP A 53 -2.64 1.67 5.66
CA ASP A 53 -3.66 0.75 6.13
C ASP A 53 -4.20 -0.04 4.93
N VAL A 54 -3.98 -1.34 4.93
CA VAL A 54 -4.47 -2.27 3.91
C VAL A 54 -5.50 -3.19 4.57
N CYS A 55 -6.75 -3.06 4.13
CA CYS A 55 -7.86 -3.87 4.60
C CYS A 55 -8.24 -4.90 3.55
N HIS A 56 -8.48 -6.14 3.99
CA HIS A 56 -9.06 -7.19 3.18
C HIS A 56 -10.56 -7.31 3.46
N GLY A 57 -11.35 -7.53 2.41
CA GLY A 57 -12.81 -7.70 2.50
C GLY A 57 -13.58 -6.55 1.87
N ARG A 58 -14.87 -6.42 2.23
CA ARG A 58 -15.76 -5.35 1.76
C ARG A 58 -15.86 -4.24 2.81
N PRO A 59 -16.25 -3.01 2.44
CA PRO A 59 -16.36 -1.88 3.38
C PRO A 59 -17.33 -2.09 4.56
N GLY A 60 -18.14 -3.17 4.56
CA GLY A 60 -19.03 -3.56 5.65
C GLY A 60 -18.74 -4.92 6.31
N ALA A 61 -17.69 -5.64 5.89
CA ALA A 61 -17.28 -6.92 6.47
C ALA A 61 -15.75 -6.93 6.57
N ALA A 62 -15.24 -6.48 7.72
CA ALA A 62 -13.80 -6.39 7.96
C ALA A 62 -13.19 -7.80 8.01
N GLY A 63 -12.38 -8.12 7.01
CA GLY A 63 -11.48 -9.28 7.04
C GLY A 63 -10.19 -8.91 7.78
N ALA A 64 -9.05 -9.40 7.27
CA ALA A 64 -7.73 -9.07 7.80
C ALA A 64 -7.39 -7.59 7.54
N ARG A 65 -6.74 -6.93 8.51
CA ARG A 65 -6.26 -5.55 8.40
C ARG A 65 -4.78 -5.49 8.74
N HIS A 66 -4.00 -4.84 7.88
CA HIS A 66 -2.58 -4.62 8.09
C HIS A 66 -2.28 -3.13 8.13
N ILE A 67 -1.61 -2.70 9.19
CA ILE A 67 -1.25 -1.31 9.41
C ILE A 67 0.25 -1.21 9.55
N TRP A 68 0.88 -0.39 8.70
CA TRP A 68 2.28 -0.04 8.82
C TRP A 68 2.42 1.45 9.07
N THR A 69 3.35 1.82 9.95
CA THR A 69 3.68 3.22 10.21
C THR A 69 5.13 3.47 9.83
N TYR A 70 5.33 4.48 9.00
CA TYR A 70 6.62 4.89 8.46
C TYR A 70 6.95 6.30 8.91
N SER A 71 8.25 6.59 9.01
CA SER A 71 8.74 7.93 9.28
C SER A 71 10.00 8.24 8.48
N VAL A 72 10.07 9.44 7.91
CA VAL A 72 11.23 9.88 7.11
C VAL A 72 12.54 9.83 7.92
N ALA A 73 12.46 10.11 9.22
CA ALA A 73 13.61 10.06 10.12
C ALA A 73 14.24 8.66 10.26
N LYS A 74 13.44 7.60 10.08
CA LYS A 74 13.90 6.21 10.25
C LYS A 74 14.01 5.46 8.93
N ASP A 75 13.07 5.70 8.02
CA ASP A 75 12.83 4.88 6.84
C ASP A 75 13.26 5.57 5.54
N GLY A 76 13.71 6.83 5.62
CA GLY A 76 14.15 7.62 4.47
C GLY A 76 12.99 8.26 3.71
N ASP A 77 13.20 8.52 2.43
CA ASP A 77 12.17 9.13 1.58
C ASP A 77 10.94 8.21 1.44
N LEU A 78 9.74 8.80 1.56
CA LEU A 78 8.47 8.09 1.43
C LEU A 78 7.78 8.37 0.08
N SER A 79 8.34 9.23 -0.77
CA SER A 79 7.73 9.64 -2.03
C SER A 79 7.44 8.46 -2.97
N GLY A 80 8.39 7.53 -3.07
CA GLY A 80 8.23 6.32 -3.89
C GLY A 80 7.09 5.41 -3.40
N LEU A 81 6.89 5.32 -2.09
CA LEU A 81 5.77 4.58 -1.51
C LEU A 81 4.45 5.25 -1.85
N PHE A 82 4.32 6.57 -1.63
CA PHE A 82 3.06 7.26 -1.95
C PHE A 82 2.68 7.13 -3.42
N ARG A 83 3.65 7.28 -4.33
CA ARG A 83 3.43 7.06 -5.76
C ARG A 83 2.94 5.64 -6.08
N LEU A 84 3.53 4.62 -5.43
CA LEU A 84 3.07 3.24 -5.58
C LEU A 84 1.64 3.07 -5.05
N LEU A 85 1.34 3.61 -3.86
CA LEU A 85 0.02 3.48 -3.24
C LEU A 85 -1.08 4.21 -4.04
N ASP A 86 -0.77 5.35 -4.65
CA ASP A 86 -1.68 6.05 -5.58
C ASP A 86 -2.01 5.17 -6.80
N THR A 87 -1.00 4.48 -7.35
CA THR A 87 -1.20 3.57 -8.49
C THR A 87 -2.04 2.36 -8.09
N VAL A 88 -1.79 1.80 -6.90
CA VAL A 88 -2.58 0.71 -6.33
C VAL A 88 -4.03 1.15 -6.11
N ALA A 89 -4.26 2.34 -5.55
CA ALA A 89 -5.60 2.87 -5.33
C ALA A 89 -6.38 3.00 -6.65
N ALA A 90 -5.77 3.56 -7.69
CA ALA A 90 -6.38 3.66 -9.01
C ALA A 90 -6.74 2.26 -9.60
N ALA A 91 -5.90 1.25 -9.37
CA ALA A 91 -6.18 -0.11 -9.80
C ALA A 91 -7.32 -0.78 -9.01
N ILE A 92 -7.44 -0.51 -7.71
CA ILE A 92 -8.60 -0.94 -6.90
C ILE A 92 -9.88 -0.32 -7.45
N ASP A 93 -9.89 0.98 -7.68
CA ASP A 93 -11.06 1.70 -8.18
C ASP A 93 -11.47 1.18 -9.57
N SER A 94 -10.49 0.93 -10.45
CA SER A 94 -10.73 0.31 -11.75
C SER A 94 -11.31 -1.11 -11.65
N ALA A 95 -10.84 -1.91 -10.70
CA ALA A 95 -11.33 -3.28 -10.49
C ALA A 95 -12.71 -3.33 -9.80
N ALA A 96 -13.09 -2.30 -9.05
CA ALA A 96 -14.39 -2.20 -8.39
C ALA A 96 -15.53 -1.78 -9.34
N GLY A 97 -15.20 -1.14 -10.46
CA GLY A 97 -16.15 -0.72 -11.50
C GLY A 97 -16.47 -1.78 -12.56
N GLN A 98 -15.94 -3.00 -12.45
CA GLN A 98 -16.15 -4.12 -13.38
C GLN A 98 -17.02 -5.23 -12.81
#